data_AF-A0A371X822-F1
#
_entry.id   AF-A0A371X822-F1
#
_cell.length_a   1.000
_cell.length_b   1.000
_cell.length_c   1.000
_cell.angle_alpha   90.00
_cell.angle_beta   90.00
_cell.angle_gamma   90.00
#
_symmetry.space_group_name_H-M   'P 1'
#
loop_
_entity.id
_entity.type
_entity.pdbx_description
1 polymer ?
#
loop_
_entity_poly.entity_id
_entity_poly.type
_entity_poly.pdbx_seq_one_letter_code
_entity_poly.pdbx_strand_id
1 'polypeptide(L)'
;MTHGTRPDRTRMRFFMTTRRRIALFSCIAGLMVAFGLLAGTSALAQDLFLADKTCPAFQSFRKGTNPNGVTTEIGRSYEVIEANGSDPTHYRLRIQAAEPPERWVSRTCGVLSRGSGDGAVRPKSGNADIASPPASSRARDASAPERFVLAASWHAAFCEARPRSRDCRTGGYDDGLKLHGLWPQPRSAAYCGVASALVEADERGRWAELPEPRIEASTRRALAEAMPGMAADLHRHEWIKHGTCYGTGVQDYFADSLLLIEQLNASPVGALFRDNVGRTLTGAEIRATFDEAFGPGAGERVLLDCNTVDGLRLINELRINLRGTIEPDTRLEDLIMAAEEAPRGCSAGIVDAKG
;
A
#
# COMPACT_ATOMS: atom_id res chain seq x y z
N MET A 1 -65.47 23.69 15.22
CA MET A 1 -66.68 24.04 14.45
C MET A 1 -66.25 24.85 13.24
N THR A 2 -66.02 24.20 12.10
CA THR A 2 -65.75 24.88 10.83
C THR A 2 -66.41 24.05 9.73
N HIS A 3 -67.44 24.61 9.11
CA HIS A 3 -68.15 23.99 7.99
C HIS A 3 -68.44 25.02 6.90
N GLY A 4 -68.24 24.58 5.66
CA GLY A 4 -68.72 25.19 4.42
C GLY A 4 -67.57 25.47 3.45
N THR A 5 -67.58 25.11 2.16
CA THR A 5 -68.56 24.40 1.31
C THR A 5 -67.85 24.16 -0.04
N ARG A 6 -67.63 22.89 -0.42
CA ARG A 6 -67.96 22.19 -1.70
C ARG A 6 -67.69 22.82 -3.12
N PRO A 7 -67.71 22.04 -4.22
CA PRO A 7 -66.52 21.46 -4.88
C PRO A 7 -66.47 21.72 -6.41
N ASP A 8 -65.45 21.22 -7.13
CA ASP A 8 -65.66 20.84 -8.55
C ASP A 8 -65.04 19.47 -8.91
N ARG A 9 -65.81 18.79 -9.75
CA ARG A 9 -65.69 17.46 -10.36
C ARG A 9 -64.53 17.49 -11.36
N THR A 10 -63.90 16.38 -11.75
CA THR A 10 -64.45 15.50 -12.80
C THR A 10 -63.48 14.33 -13.08
N ARG A 11 -64.01 13.10 -12.90
CA ARG A 11 -63.98 11.85 -13.74
C ARG A 11 -62.67 11.45 -14.49
N MET A 12 -62.36 10.17 -14.78
CA MET A 12 -63.05 8.88 -14.66
C MET A 12 -62.00 7.74 -14.77
N ARG A 13 -62.31 6.60 -14.14
CA ARG A 13 -61.65 5.29 -14.29
C ARG A 13 -62.24 4.50 -15.47
N PHE A 14 -61.62 3.35 -15.78
CA PHE A 14 -62.15 2.02 -16.22
C PHE A 14 -61.37 1.45 -17.42
N PHE A 15 -61.11 0.14 -17.62
CA PHE A 15 -61.04 -1.12 -16.84
C PHE A 15 -60.41 -2.18 -17.81
N MET A 16 -59.78 -3.24 -17.27
CA MET A 16 -59.63 -4.66 -17.75
C MET A 16 -59.93 -5.04 -19.24
N THR A 17 -59.26 -5.98 -19.93
CA THR A 17 -59.20 -7.46 -19.69
C THR A 17 -58.46 -8.21 -20.84
N THR A 18 -57.72 -9.27 -20.47
CA THR A 18 -57.68 -10.67 -21.02
C THR A 18 -57.11 -11.09 -22.42
N ARG A 19 -56.28 -12.15 -22.33
CA ARG A 19 -55.65 -13.10 -23.28
C ARG A 19 -56.52 -13.71 -24.41
N ARG A 20 -55.90 -14.12 -25.54
CA ARG A 20 -55.78 -15.53 -26.02
C ARG A 20 -54.97 -15.72 -27.33
N ARG A 21 -54.42 -16.94 -27.47
CA ARG A 21 -53.50 -17.51 -28.49
C ARG A 21 -54.25 -18.08 -29.71
N ILE A 22 -53.63 -18.15 -30.89
CA ILE A 22 -53.80 -19.22 -31.91
C ILE A 22 -52.48 -19.43 -32.69
N ALA A 23 -52.16 -20.69 -32.98
CA ALA A 23 -51.02 -21.22 -33.74
C ALA A 23 -51.51 -21.94 -35.02
N LEU A 24 -50.66 -22.14 -36.05
CA LEU A 24 -50.50 -23.36 -36.87
C LEU A 24 -49.41 -23.14 -37.97
N PHE A 25 -48.31 -23.94 -38.05
CA PHE A 25 -48.03 -25.12 -38.93
C PHE A 25 -47.97 -24.80 -40.45
N SER A 26 -47.05 -25.29 -41.32
CA SER A 26 -45.94 -26.26 -41.30
C SER A 26 -45.21 -26.27 -42.68
N CYS A 27 -43.93 -26.72 -42.73
CA CYS A 27 -43.28 -27.53 -43.80
C CYS A 27 -43.00 -26.91 -45.22
N ILE A 28 -41.91 -27.16 -45.98
CA ILE A 28 -40.84 -28.18 -46.05
C ILE A 28 -39.69 -27.72 -47.01
N ALA A 29 -38.46 -28.22 -46.75
CA ALA A 29 -37.26 -28.44 -47.61
C ALA A 29 -36.65 -27.28 -48.43
N GLY A 30 -35.33 -27.12 -48.57
CA GLY A 30 -34.16 -27.88 -48.15
C GLY A 30 -32.98 -27.44 -49.03
N LEU A 31 -31.86 -27.01 -48.43
CA LEU A 31 -30.58 -26.91 -49.15
C LEU A 31 -29.44 -27.13 -48.14
N MET A 32 -28.76 -28.27 -48.29
CA MET A 32 -27.51 -28.56 -47.59
C MET A 32 -26.40 -27.69 -48.16
N VAL A 33 -25.79 -26.86 -47.32
CA VAL A 33 -24.42 -26.40 -47.51
C VAL A 33 -23.68 -26.65 -46.20
N ALA A 34 -22.78 -27.61 -46.25
CA ALA A 34 -21.79 -27.85 -45.21
C ALA A 34 -20.84 -26.64 -45.16
N PHE A 35 -20.83 -25.93 -44.03
CA PHE A 35 -19.77 -24.99 -43.69
C PHE A 35 -19.39 -25.21 -42.23
N GLY A 36 -18.10 -25.38 -42.00
CA GLY A 36 -17.53 -26.11 -40.87
C GLY A 36 -17.91 -25.60 -39.49
N LEU A 37 -17.95 -26.55 -38.55
CA LEU A 37 -17.80 -26.26 -37.12
C LEU A 37 -16.44 -25.57 -36.90
N LEU A 38 -16.46 -24.26 -36.76
CA LEU A 38 -15.52 -23.55 -35.90
C LEU A 38 -16.23 -23.30 -34.58
N ALA A 39 -16.32 -24.33 -33.75
CA ALA A 39 -16.41 -24.14 -32.32
C ALA A 39 -15.06 -23.60 -31.86
N GLY A 40 -14.81 -22.32 -32.13
CA GLY A 40 -13.73 -21.58 -31.50
C GLY A 40 -14.12 -21.29 -30.06
N THR A 41 -14.02 -22.29 -29.18
CA THR A 41 -13.78 -21.97 -27.77
C THR A 41 -12.32 -21.54 -27.68
N SER A 42 -12.08 -20.25 -27.86
CA SER A 42 -10.87 -19.63 -27.31
C SER A 42 -10.89 -19.92 -25.81
N ALA A 43 -10.13 -20.92 -25.39
CA ALA A 43 -9.81 -21.13 -23.98
C ALA A 43 -9.01 -19.90 -23.56
N LEU A 44 -9.73 -18.94 -22.99
CA LEU A 44 -9.18 -17.74 -22.39
C LEU A 44 -8.16 -18.17 -21.34
N ALA A 45 -7.02 -17.47 -21.31
CA ALA A 45 -5.87 -17.73 -20.46
C ALA A 45 -6.27 -18.23 -19.06
N GLN A 46 -5.88 -19.45 -18.71
CA GLN A 46 -6.00 -19.94 -17.34
C GLN A 46 -4.96 -19.17 -16.50
N ASP A 47 -5.41 -18.53 -15.42
CA ASP A 47 -4.51 -17.92 -14.45
C ASP A 47 -3.61 -19.03 -13.87
N LEU A 48 -2.29 -18.83 -13.94
CA LEU A 48 -1.31 -19.77 -13.39
C LEU A 48 -0.79 -19.24 -12.05
N PHE A 49 -0.64 -20.14 -11.08
CA PHE A 49 0.00 -19.86 -9.81
C PHE A 49 1.41 -20.47 -9.81
N LEU A 50 2.44 -19.64 -9.91
CA LEU A 50 3.83 -20.06 -9.75
C LEU A 50 4.15 -20.11 -8.26
N ALA A 51 4.29 -21.31 -7.70
CA ALA A 51 4.64 -21.46 -6.30
C ALA A 51 6.09 -21.03 -6.05
N ASP A 52 6.30 -20.12 -5.11
CA ASP A 52 7.63 -19.66 -4.68
C ASP A 52 8.07 -20.30 -3.36
N LYS A 53 7.13 -20.99 -2.68
CA LYS A 53 7.32 -21.69 -1.41
C LYS A 53 6.74 -23.10 -1.49
N THR A 54 7.28 -23.98 -0.64
CA THR A 54 6.62 -25.24 -0.28
C THR A 54 5.56 -24.95 0.76
N CYS A 55 4.29 -25.00 0.36
CA CYS A 55 3.16 -24.70 1.22
C CYS A 55 2.20 -25.87 1.32
N PRO A 56 1.55 -26.07 2.49
CA PRO A 56 0.46 -27.03 2.61
C PRO A 56 -0.67 -26.71 1.62
N ALA A 57 -1.11 -27.74 0.90
CA ALA A 57 -2.18 -27.66 -0.07
C ALA A 57 -3.41 -28.41 0.48
N PHE A 58 -4.28 -27.67 1.17
CA PHE A 58 -5.37 -28.24 1.95
C PHE A 58 -6.56 -28.66 1.08
N GLN A 59 -7.22 -29.78 1.42
CA GLN A 59 -8.56 -30.05 0.92
C GLN A 59 -9.57 -29.05 1.52
N SER A 60 -9.38 -28.67 2.79
CA SER A 60 -10.13 -27.61 3.46
C SER A 60 -9.23 -26.84 4.40
N PHE A 61 -8.83 -25.63 4.00
CA PHE A 61 -7.97 -24.76 4.81
C PHE A 61 -8.67 -24.30 6.10
N ARG A 62 -10.00 -24.11 6.07
CA ARG A 62 -10.79 -23.74 7.27
C ARG A 62 -10.81 -24.83 8.34
N LYS A 63 -10.73 -26.10 7.93
CA LYS A 63 -10.71 -27.27 8.83
C LYS A 63 -9.30 -27.84 9.03
N GLY A 64 -8.27 -27.22 8.42
CA GLY A 64 -6.90 -27.72 8.42
C GLY A 64 -6.72 -29.10 7.78
N THR A 65 -7.67 -29.56 6.97
CA THR A 65 -7.67 -30.93 6.42
C THR A 65 -6.77 -31.02 5.19
N ASN A 66 -5.67 -31.77 5.30
CA ASN A 66 -4.72 -32.04 4.22
C ASN A 66 -4.31 -33.53 4.21
N PRO A 67 -5.13 -34.43 3.65
CA PRO A 67 -4.78 -35.84 3.56
C PRO A 67 -3.54 -36.03 2.69
N ASN A 68 -2.64 -36.91 3.15
CA ASN A 68 -1.33 -37.19 2.54
C ASN A 68 -0.36 -36.01 2.51
N GLY A 69 -0.63 -34.94 3.27
CA GLY A 69 0.32 -33.84 3.48
C GLY A 69 0.76 -33.16 2.19
N VAL A 70 -0.15 -33.01 1.23
CA VAL A 70 0.15 -32.45 -0.10
C VAL A 70 0.74 -31.05 0.08
N THR A 71 1.79 -30.76 -0.67
CA THR A 71 2.43 -29.44 -0.70
C THR A 71 2.64 -28.93 -2.12
N THR A 72 2.84 -27.63 -2.26
CA THR A 72 3.36 -27.03 -3.49
C THR A 72 4.87 -27.25 -3.62
N GLU A 73 5.37 -27.26 -4.85
CA GLU A 73 6.78 -27.37 -5.19
C GLU A 73 7.28 -26.00 -5.64
N ILE A 74 8.39 -25.53 -5.07
CA ILE A 74 9.00 -24.25 -5.45
C ILE A 74 9.36 -24.26 -6.94
N GLY A 75 9.00 -23.18 -7.64
CA GLY A 75 9.21 -23.01 -9.07
C GLY A 75 8.20 -23.75 -9.96
N ARG A 76 7.22 -24.45 -9.37
CA ARG A 76 6.17 -25.15 -10.13
C ARG A 76 4.94 -24.28 -10.34
N SER A 77 4.43 -24.26 -11.56
CA SER A 77 3.17 -23.60 -11.90
C SER A 77 1.99 -24.56 -11.76
N TYR A 78 0.90 -24.06 -11.18
CA TYR A 78 -0.35 -24.76 -11.02
C TYR A 78 -1.49 -23.99 -11.66
N GLU A 79 -2.46 -24.69 -12.24
CA GLU A 79 -3.70 -24.07 -12.73
C GLU A 79 -4.52 -23.56 -11.55
N VAL A 80 -4.98 -22.30 -11.63
CA VAL A 80 -5.90 -21.73 -10.66
C VAL A 80 -7.34 -22.01 -11.11
N ILE A 81 -8.08 -22.72 -10.25
CA ILE A 81 -9.48 -23.06 -10.47
C ILE A 81 -10.39 -21.93 -9.99
N GLU A 82 -10.14 -21.41 -8.78
CA GLU A 82 -10.93 -20.32 -8.18
C GLU A 82 -10.17 -19.61 -7.05
N ALA A 83 -10.67 -18.44 -6.66
CA ALA A 83 -10.19 -17.64 -5.55
C ALA A 83 -11.28 -17.53 -4.47
N ASN A 84 -10.92 -17.46 -3.18
CA ASN A 84 -11.90 -17.48 -2.07
C ASN A 84 -12.60 -16.13 -1.79
N GLY A 85 -12.93 -15.37 -2.82
CA GLY A 85 -13.51 -14.03 -2.74
C GLY A 85 -12.82 -13.03 -3.66
N SER A 86 -13.24 -11.76 -3.59
CA SER A 86 -12.69 -10.67 -4.40
C SER A 86 -11.36 -10.11 -3.91
N ASP A 87 -11.04 -10.26 -2.61
CA ASP A 87 -9.71 -10.05 -2.02
C ASP A 87 -9.25 -11.40 -1.43
N PRO A 88 -8.74 -12.30 -2.28
CA PRO A 88 -8.54 -13.69 -1.88
C PRO A 88 -7.38 -13.82 -0.90
N THR A 89 -7.57 -14.63 0.13
CA THR A 89 -6.48 -15.10 1.00
C THR A 89 -5.91 -16.43 0.51
N HIS A 90 -6.68 -17.19 -0.28
CA HIS A 90 -6.31 -18.50 -0.81
C HIS A 90 -6.77 -18.67 -2.25
N TYR A 91 -6.00 -19.43 -3.01
CA TYR A 91 -6.36 -19.92 -4.34
C TYR A 91 -6.60 -21.42 -4.29
N ARG A 92 -7.58 -21.89 -5.05
CA ARG A 92 -7.81 -23.31 -5.28
C ARG A 92 -7.06 -23.72 -6.53
N LEU A 93 -6.02 -24.51 -6.34
CA LEU A 93 -5.13 -24.96 -7.40
C LEU A 93 -5.49 -26.38 -7.84
N ARG A 94 -5.21 -26.72 -9.10
CA ARG A 94 -5.21 -28.10 -9.57
C ARG A 94 -3.83 -28.73 -9.37
N ILE A 95 -3.72 -29.68 -8.46
CA ILE A 95 -2.53 -30.48 -8.18
C ILE A 95 -2.82 -31.93 -8.58
N GLN A 96 -2.39 -32.32 -9.79
CA GLN A 96 -2.72 -33.65 -10.36
C GLN A 96 -2.25 -34.84 -9.52
N ALA A 97 -1.21 -34.65 -8.70
CA ALA A 97 -0.69 -35.68 -7.80
C ALA A 97 -1.49 -35.83 -6.49
N ALA A 98 -2.52 -35.01 -6.25
CA ALA A 98 -3.33 -35.01 -5.04
C ALA A 98 -4.68 -35.70 -5.25
N GLU A 99 -5.21 -36.30 -4.19
CA GLU A 99 -6.54 -36.91 -4.17
C GLU A 99 -7.41 -36.23 -3.07
N PRO A 100 -8.49 -35.51 -3.42
CA PRO A 100 -8.81 -34.98 -4.75
C PRO A 100 -7.78 -33.92 -5.23
N PRO A 101 -7.68 -33.67 -6.55
CA PRO A 101 -6.65 -32.82 -7.14
C PRO A 101 -6.83 -31.33 -6.82
N GLU A 102 -8.03 -30.89 -6.42
CA GLU A 102 -8.26 -29.50 -6.07
C GLU A 102 -7.82 -29.23 -4.63
N ARG A 103 -6.79 -28.38 -4.49
CA ARG A 103 -6.21 -28.02 -3.19
C ARG A 103 -6.17 -26.53 -2.98
N TRP A 104 -6.54 -26.08 -1.79
CA TRP A 104 -6.43 -24.69 -1.35
C TRP A 104 -5.01 -24.40 -0.88
N VAL A 105 -4.40 -23.39 -1.47
CA VAL A 105 -3.07 -22.90 -1.14
C VAL A 105 -3.18 -21.42 -0.81
N SER A 106 -2.47 -20.99 0.23
CA SER A 106 -2.42 -19.57 0.60
C SER A 106 -1.92 -18.73 -0.58
N ARG A 107 -2.51 -17.56 -0.78
CA ARG A 107 -2.07 -16.62 -1.81
C ARG A 107 -0.59 -16.22 -1.65
N THR A 108 -0.05 -16.33 -0.44
CA THR A 108 1.33 -15.92 -0.10
C THR A 108 2.39 -16.97 -0.43
N CYS A 109 1.99 -18.06 -1.08
CA CYS A 109 2.84 -19.19 -1.44
C CYS A 109 3.30 -19.18 -2.91
N GLY A 110 3.03 -18.09 -3.61
CA GLY A 110 3.32 -17.96 -5.02
C GLY A 110 2.69 -16.71 -5.62
N VAL A 111 2.90 -16.54 -6.92
CA VAL A 111 2.43 -15.40 -7.69
C VAL A 111 1.47 -15.84 -8.79
N LEU A 112 0.43 -15.03 -9.02
CA LEU A 112 -0.44 -15.22 -10.18
C LEU A 112 0.23 -14.65 -11.43
N SER A 113 0.49 -15.49 -12.41
CA SER A 113 0.87 -15.08 -13.74
C SER A 113 -0.33 -15.23 -14.66
N ARG A 114 -0.81 -14.10 -15.18
CA ARG A 114 -1.70 -14.10 -16.34
C ARG A 114 -0.86 -14.45 -17.56
N GLY A 115 -1.18 -15.53 -18.24
CA GLY A 115 -0.44 -15.99 -19.41
C GLY A 115 -0.46 -14.93 -20.53
N SER A 116 0.59 -14.12 -20.61
CA SER A 116 1.08 -13.58 -21.88
C SER A 116 2.29 -14.44 -22.22
N GLY A 117 2.17 -15.24 -23.28
CA GLY A 117 3.24 -16.12 -23.70
C GLY A 117 4.44 -15.30 -24.14
N ASP A 118 5.56 -15.43 -23.44
CA ASP A 118 6.89 -15.43 -24.05
C ASP A 118 7.96 -15.97 -23.09
N GLY A 119 8.66 -16.99 -23.58
CA GLY A 119 10.09 -17.25 -23.35
C GLY A 119 10.61 -17.44 -21.92
N ALA A 120 10.73 -18.71 -21.50
CA ALA A 120 11.47 -19.12 -20.32
C ALA A 120 12.96 -18.73 -20.35
N VAL A 121 13.44 -18.10 -19.27
CA VAL A 121 14.88 -18.06 -18.91
C VAL A 121 15.03 -18.58 -17.48
N ARG A 122 15.73 -19.71 -17.32
CA ARG A 122 16.11 -20.29 -16.01
C ARG A 122 17.26 -19.49 -15.39
N PRO A 123 17.27 -19.19 -14.09
CA PRO A 123 18.51 -18.94 -13.36
C PRO A 123 19.05 -20.23 -12.73
N LYS A 124 20.37 -20.36 -12.81
CA LYS A 124 21.16 -21.41 -12.15
C LYS A 124 21.15 -21.20 -10.64
N SER A 125 21.09 -22.32 -9.93
CA SER A 125 21.35 -22.45 -8.50
C SER A 125 22.74 -21.91 -8.16
N GLY A 126 22.79 -21.03 -7.15
CA GLY A 126 24.00 -20.59 -6.46
C GLY A 126 23.58 -19.85 -5.20
N ASN A 127 23.94 -20.41 -4.04
CA ASN A 127 23.79 -19.74 -2.74
C ASN A 127 24.42 -18.35 -2.81
N ALA A 128 23.60 -17.31 -2.63
CA ALA A 128 24.08 -15.97 -2.32
C ALA A 128 23.48 -15.59 -0.98
N ASP A 129 24.36 -15.44 -0.01
CA ASP A 129 24.12 -14.70 1.22
C ASP A 129 23.37 -13.40 0.90
N ILE A 130 22.43 -13.00 1.77
CA ILE A 130 21.83 -11.66 1.74
C ILE A 130 22.89 -10.66 2.23
N ALA A 131 23.95 -10.51 1.43
CA ALA A 131 24.81 -9.36 1.43
C ALA A 131 24.24 -8.43 0.36
N SER A 132 23.65 -7.31 0.80
CA SER A 132 23.31 -6.20 -0.08
C SER A 132 24.48 -5.91 -1.02
N PRO A 133 24.24 -5.75 -2.34
CA PRO A 133 25.31 -5.38 -3.26
C PRO A 133 25.90 -4.02 -2.83
N PRO A 134 27.23 -3.82 -2.94
CA PRO A 134 27.82 -2.52 -2.67
C PRO A 134 27.53 -1.53 -3.82
N ALA A 135 27.40 -0.26 -3.46
CA ALA A 135 27.51 0.96 -4.25
C ALA A 135 26.66 1.13 -5.54
N SER A 136 25.73 2.09 -5.45
CA SER A 136 25.35 3.07 -6.48
C SER A 136 25.14 2.58 -7.93
N SER A 137 24.16 1.73 -8.16
CA SER A 137 23.43 1.79 -9.43
C SER A 137 22.06 2.43 -9.17
N ARG A 138 21.89 3.71 -9.51
CA ARG A 138 20.56 4.36 -9.57
C ARG A 138 19.66 3.83 -10.68
N ALA A 139 20.00 2.69 -11.28
CA ALA A 139 19.11 2.01 -12.19
C ALA A 139 17.88 1.58 -11.39
N ARG A 140 16.81 2.36 -11.51
CA ARG A 140 15.49 2.05 -10.94
C ARG A 140 14.94 0.82 -11.64
N ASP A 141 14.40 -0.10 -10.86
CA ASP A 141 13.59 -1.18 -11.40
C ASP A 141 12.44 -0.57 -12.24
N ALA A 142 12.16 -1.13 -13.42
CA ALA A 142 11.04 -0.70 -14.26
C ALA A 142 9.68 -0.84 -13.56
N SER A 143 9.62 -1.62 -12.49
CA SER A 143 8.45 -1.79 -11.62
C SER A 143 8.48 -0.93 -10.35
N ALA A 144 9.46 -0.01 -10.22
CA ALA A 144 9.59 0.83 -9.04
C ALA A 144 8.32 1.69 -8.81
N PRO A 145 7.89 1.86 -7.55
CA PRO A 145 6.76 2.71 -7.22
C PRO A 145 7.07 4.16 -7.63
N GLU A 146 6.08 4.82 -8.20
CA GLU A 146 6.13 6.27 -8.44
C GLU A 146 5.31 7.06 -7.42
N ARG A 147 4.63 6.39 -6.49
CA ARG A 147 3.77 7.05 -5.50
C ARG A 147 4.31 6.75 -4.12
N PHE A 148 4.37 7.79 -3.29
CA PHE A 148 4.89 7.70 -1.94
C PHE A 148 4.04 8.49 -0.97
N VAL A 149 4.19 8.18 0.32
CA VAL A 149 3.83 9.07 1.41
C VAL A 149 5.10 9.43 2.15
N LEU A 150 5.43 10.72 2.26
CA LEU A 150 6.42 11.20 3.21
C LEU A 150 5.72 11.37 4.56
N ALA A 151 6.15 10.61 5.56
CA ALA A 151 5.67 10.70 6.93
C ALA A 151 6.68 11.51 7.76
N ALA A 152 6.23 12.67 8.25
CA ALA A 152 7.04 13.63 8.98
C ALA A 152 6.41 13.88 10.36
N SER A 153 7.04 13.36 11.41
CA SER A 153 6.52 13.44 12.78
C SER A 153 6.98 14.70 13.51
N TRP A 154 6.14 15.22 14.39
CA TRP A 154 6.55 16.19 15.40
C TRP A 154 6.99 15.43 16.66
N HIS A 155 8.30 15.36 16.90
CA HIS A 155 8.89 14.41 17.85
C HIS A 155 8.43 14.61 19.30
N ALA A 156 8.19 15.85 19.72
CA ALA A 156 7.66 16.15 21.06
C ALA A 156 6.30 15.46 21.27
N ALA A 157 5.36 15.66 20.34
CA ALA A 157 4.03 15.04 20.41
C ALA A 157 4.08 13.51 20.31
N PHE A 158 5.01 12.95 19.52
CA PHE A 158 5.27 11.51 19.50
C PHE A 158 5.70 11.02 20.89
N CYS A 159 6.61 11.73 21.54
CA CYS A 159 7.10 11.36 22.87
C CYS A 159 6.05 11.49 23.97
N GLU A 160 5.15 12.47 23.90
CA GLU A 160 3.98 12.52 24.80
C GLU A 160 3.08 11.29 24.62
N ALA A 161 2.87 10.82 23.38
CA ALA A 161 2.06 9.64 23.10
C ALA A 161 2.80 8.30 23.39
N ARG A 162 4.13 8.33 23.41
CA ARG A 162 5.02 7.16 23.53
C ARG A 162 6.21 7.43 24.47
N PRO A 163 5.98 7.83 25.73
CA PRO A 163 7.06 8.31 26.62
C PRO A 163 8.08 7.24 26.99
N ARG A 164 7.75 5.96 26.77
CA ARG A 164 8.64 4.81 27.01
C ARG A 164 9.52 4.44 25.82
N SER A 165 9.34 5.10 24.67
CA SER A 165 10.18 4.87 23.50
C SER A 165 11.63 5.30 23.77
N ARG A 166 12.60 4.61 23.17
CA ARG A 166 14.02 4.82 23.50
C ARG A 166 14.54 6.16 23.00
N ASP A 167 14.06 6.60 21.85
CA ASP A 167 14.35 7.87 21.20
C ASP A 167 13.89 9.10 22.00
N CYS A 168 12.86 8.97 22.85
CA CYS A 168 12.44 10.04 23.76
C CYS A 168 13.43 10.33 24.91
N ARG A 169 14.45 9.48 25.09
CA ARG A 169 15.50 9.69 26.10
C ARG A 169 16.80 10.19 25.51
N THR A 170 16.96 10.11 24.19
CA THR A 170 18.21 10.40 23.49
C THR A 170 18.24 11.78 22.86
N GLY A 171 17.16 12.57 22.95
CA GLY A 171 17.06 13.90 22.36
C GLY A 171 16.24 13.90 21.07
N GLY A 172 16.62 14.74 20.10
CA GLY A 172 15.88 14.90 18.85
C GLY A 172 14.67 15.83 18.94
N TYR A 173 14.65 16.69 19.96
CA TYR A 173 13.62 17.72 20.14
C TYR A 173 13.99 19.04 19.46
N ASP A 174 15.10 19.07 18.73
CA ASP A 174 15.55 20.26 18.00
C ASP A 174 14.50 20.67 16.97
N ASP A 175 14.37 21.98 16.78
CA ASP A 175 13.30 22.62 16.03
C ASP A 175 13.16 22.06 14.60
N GLY A 176 12.04 21.36 14.32
CA GLY A 176 11.70 20.85 13.00
C GLY A 176 10.97 19.51 13.01
N LEU A 177 10.35 19.18 11.88
CA LEU A 177 9.73 17.89 11.66
C LEU A 177 10.81 16.80 11.49
N LYS A 178 10.56 15.62 12.04
CA LYS A 178 11.46 14.47 11.97
C LYS A 178 10.95 13.45 10.97
N LEU A 179 11.87 12.82 10.25
CA LEU A 179 11.57 11.76 9.31
C LEU A 179 11.07 10.54 10.08
N HIS A 180 9.82 10.14 9.86
CA HIS A 180 9.32 8.82 10.22
C HIS A 180 9.66 7.85 9.10
N GLY A 181 9.29 8.17 7.85
CA GLY A 181 9.59 7.31 6.72
C GLY A 181 9.10 7.83 5.38
N LEU A 182 9.52 7.14 4.32
CA LEU A 182 9.07 7.36 2.94
C LEU A 182 8.42 6.06 2.44
N TRP A 183 7.11 6.07 2.24
CA TRP A 183 6.35 4.83 2.09
C TRP A 183 5.84 4.65 0.66
N PRO A 184 6.41 3.72 -0.13
CA PRO A 184 5.83 3.28 -1.40
C PRO A 184 4.33 3.01 -1.31
N GLN A 185 3.60 3.48 -2.33
CA GLN A 185 2.16 3.28 -2.46
C GLN A 185 1.82 2.36 -3.64
N PRO A 186 0.72 1.59 -3.55
CA PRO A 186 -0.27 1.58 -2.46
C PRO A 186 0.26 0.93 -1.18
N ARG A 187 -0.45 1.04 -0.05
CA ARG A 187 -0.08 0.42 1.24
C ARG A 187 0.31 -1.07 1.18
N SER A 188 -0.15 -1.81 0.17
CA SER A 188 0.25 -3.20 -0.06
C SER A 188 1.67 -3.38 -0.61
N ALA A 189 2.31 -2.32 -1.10
CA ALA A 189 3.73 -2.27 -1.41
C ALA A 189 4.54 -2.23 -0.10
N ALA A 190 4.55 -3.37 0.59
CA ALA A 190 5.28 -3.56 1.83
C ALA A 190 6.01 -4.91 1.82
N TYR A 191 7.16 -4.96 2.48
CA TYR A 191 7.98 -6.17 2.64
C TYR A 191 8.39 -6.85 1.31
N CYS A 192 8.78 -6.06 0.30
CA CYS A 192 9.11 -6.59 -1.02
C CYS A 192 10.40 -7.42 -0.99
N GLY A 193 10.30 -8.70 -1.34
CA GLY A 193 11.46 -9.61 -1.31
C GLY A 193 11.99 -9.91 0.10
N VAL A 194 11.20 -9.68 1.16
CA VAL A 194 11.61 -9.90 2.54
C VAL A 194 11.22 -11.31 3.02
N ALA A 195 12.15 -11.99 3.70
CA ALA A 195 11.90 -13.29 4.30
C ALA A 195 10.81 -13.22 5.40
N SER A 196 9.92 -14.22 5.46
CA SER A 196 8.77 -14.22 6.39
C SER A 196 9.17 -14.05 7.86
N ALA A 197 10.30 -14.62 8.28
CA ALA A 197 10.81 -14.47 9.65
C ALA A 197 11.15 -13.01 10.01
N LEU A 198 11.62 -12.22 9.03
CA LEU A 198 11.90 -10.80 9.22
C LEU A 198 10.61 -9.97 9.25
N VAL A 199 9.64 -10.29 8.39
CA VAL A 199 8.29 -9.68 8.47
C VAL A 199 7.67 -9.92 9.85
N GLU A 200 7.76 -11.16 10.33
CA GLU A 200 7.23 -11.57 11.63
C GLU A 200 8.00 -10.92 12.82
N ALA A 201 9.30 -10.66 12.65
CA ALA A 201 10.07 -9.87 13.61
C ALA A 201 9.61 -8.40 13.63
N ASP A 202 9.42 -7.82 12.46
CA ASP A 202 8.98 -6.44 12.27
C ASP A 202 7.58 -6.18 12.85
N GLU A 203 6.60 -7.00 12.49
CA GLU A 203 5.20 -6.87 12.95
C GLU A 203 5.05 -7.02 14.47
N ARG A 204 5.98 -7.74 15.10
CA ARG A 204 6.04 -7.89 16.57
C ARG A 204 6.89 -6.81 17.24
N GLY A 205 7.36 -5.80 16.50
CA GLY A 205 8.16 -4.69 17.03
C GLY A 205 9.57 -5.09 17.47
N ARG A 206 10.09 -6.24 17.02
CA ARG A 206 11.45 -6.71 17.36
C ARG A 206 12.48 -6.14 16.38
N TRP A 207 12.47 -4.82 16.23
CA TRP A 207 13.26 -4.12 15.22
C TRP A 207 14.78 -4.27 15.41
N ALA A 208 15.24 -4.49 16.64
CA ALA A 208 16.64 -4.81 16.94
C ALA A 208 17.12 -6.13 16.30
N GLU A 209 16.21 -7.07 16.00
CA GLU A 209 16.50 -8.35 15.33
C GLU A 209 16.57 -8.21 13.80
N LEU A 210 16.09 -7.11 13.24
CA LEU A 210 16.11 -6.87 11.81
C LEU A 210 17.55 -6.57 11.34
N PRO A 211 17.92 -6.89 10.09
CA PRO A 211 19.23 -6.54 9.55
C PRO A 211 19.49 -5.03 9.61
N GLU A 212 20.72 -4.66 9.99
CA GLU A 212 21.17 -3.27 9.94
C GLU A 212 21.37 -2.81 8.48
N PRO A 213 20.69 -1.74 8.04
CA PRO A 213 20.92 -1.12 6.74
C PRO A 213 22.40 -0.76 6.50
N ARG A 214 22.98 -1.29 5.42
CA ARG A 214 24.35 -0.94 4.99
C ARG A 214 24.31 0.36 4.18
N ILE A 215 24.41 1.49 4.89
CA ILE A 215 24.47 2.85 4.33
C ILE A 215 25.81 3.53 4.66
N GLU A 216 26.15 4.55 3.88
CA GLU A 216 27.36 5.36 4.11
C GLU A 216 27.33 6.06 5.48
N ALA A 217 28.51 6.30 6.05
CA ALA A 217 28.64 6.93 7.37
C ALA A 217 28.08 8.37 7.40
N SER A 218 28.17 9.10 6.28
CA SER A 218 27.55 10.42 6.08
C SER A 218 26.02 10.33 6.16
N THR A 219 25.41 9.45 5.36
CA THR A 219 23.96 9.21 5.34
C THR A 219 23.46 8.74 6.69
N ARG A 220 24.19 7.83 7.36
CA ARG A 220 23.86 7.37 8.70
C ARG A 220 23.81 8.49 9.72
N ARG A 221 24.78 9.42 9.69
CA ARG A 221 24.83 10.56 10.61
C ARG A 221 23.68 11.52 10.36
N ALA A 222 23.43 11.86 9.10
CA ALA A 222 22.30 12.72 8.72
C ALA A 222 20.95 12.07 9.09
N LEU A 223 20.82 10.76 8.87
CA LEU A 223 19.63 10.01 9.26
C LEU A 223 19.42 10.01 10.77
N ALA A 224 20.46 9.86 11.58
CA ALA A 224 20.32 9.89 13.05
C ALA A 224 19.83 11.25 13.58
N GLU A 225 20.16 12.35 12.89
CA GLU A 225 19.70 13.70 13.21
C GLU A 225 18.24 13.93 12.75
N ALA A 226 17.92 13.51 11.52
CA ALA A 226 16.58 13.69 10.95
C ALA A 226 15.54 12.69 11.49
N MET A 227 15.97 11.51 11.94
CA MET A 227 15.14 10.40 12.43
C MET A 227 15.64 9.97 13.83
N PRO A 228 15.21 10.66 14.91
CA PRO A 228 15.57 10.28 16.29
C PRO A 228 15.20 8.82 16.62
N GLY A 229 14.15 8.30 15.98
CA GLY A 229 13.71 6.91 16.04
C GLY A 229 14.78 5.88 15.68
N MET A 230 15.92 6.26 15.09
CA MET A 230 17.07 5.36 14.96
C MET A 230 17.54 4.80 16.31
N ALA A 231 17.42 5.56 17.40
CA ALA A 231 17.69 5.06 18.76
C ALA A 231 16.74 3.93 19.17
N ALA A 232 15.56 3.85 18.54
CA ALA A 232 14.54 2.83 18.68
C ALA A 232 14.59 1.75 17.56
N ASP A 233 15.64 1.72 16.72
CA ASP A 233 15.79 0.87 15.52
C ASP A 233 14.74 1.14 14.40
N LEU A 234 14.14 2.33 14.38
CA LEU A 234 13.11 2.70 13.39
C LEU A 234 13.63 2.58 11.95
N HIS A 235 14.88 2.94 11.67
CA HIS A 235 15.46 2.82 10.33
C HIS A 235 15.46 1.37 9.82
N ARG A 236 15.53 0.38 10.71
CA ARG A 236 15.43 -1.03 10.32
C ARG A 236 14.01 -1.40 9.91
N HIS A 237 13.02 -0.94 10.67
CA HIS A 237 11.59 -1.08 10.34
C HIS A 237 11.28 -0.45 8.99
N GLU A 238 11.66 0.82 8.83
CA GLU A 238 11.38 1.60 7.63
C GLU A 238 12.02 0.98 6.40
N TRP A 239 13.25 0.48 6.50
CA TRP A 239 13.86 -0.25 5.39
C TRP A 239 13.11 -1.55 5.09
N ILE A 240 12.93 -2.42 6.09
CA ILE A 240 12.37 -3.77 5.87
C ILE A 240 10.95 -3.69 5.34
N LYS A 241 10.10 -2.85 5.92
CA LYS A 241 8.70 -2.76 5.54
C LYS A 241 8.47 -1.90 4.30
N HIS A 242 9.18 -0.79 4.16
CA HIS A 242 8.89 0.21 3.12
C HIS A 242 10.01 0.32 2.09
N GLY A 243 11.26 0.51 2.53
CA GLY A 243 12.41 0.73 1.65
C GLY A 243 12.73 -0.43 0.71
N THR A 244 12.47 -1.68 1.11
CA THR A 244 12.64 -2.85 0.23
C THR A 244 11.74 -2.81 -1.01
N CYS A 245 10.65 -2.05 -0.96
CA CYS A 245 9.74 -1.81 -2.09
C CYS A 245 10.11 -0.58 -2.92
N TYR A 246 11.15 0.18 -2.55
CA TYR A 246 11.47 1.48 -3.16
C TYR A 246 11.97 1.36 -4.62
N GLY A 247 12.52 0.21 -5.00
CA GLY A 247 12.99 -0.07 -6.37
C GLY A 247 14.44 0.35 -6.65
N THR A 248 15.16 0.87 -5.64
CA THR A 248 16.62 1.09 -5.66
C THR A 248 17.28 0.56 -4.38
N GLY A 249 18.56 0.86 -4.17
CA GLY A 249 19.30 0.42 -2.99
C GLY A 249 18.95 1.20 -1.71
N VAL A 250 19.28 0.61 -0.56
CA VAL A 250 19.06 1.20 0.77
C VAL A 250 19.74 2.56 0.97
N GLN A 251 20.88 2.78 0.31
CA GLN A 251 21.57 4.06 0.32
C GLN A 251 20.73 5.16 -0.33
N ASP A 252 20.19 4.89 -1.52
CA ASP A 252 19.37 5.85 -2.26
C ASP A 252 18.04 6.09 -1.53
N TYR A 253 17.39 5.05 -0.99
CA TYR A 253 16.16 5.19 -0.20
C TYR A 253 16.30 6.19 0.95
N PHE A 254 17.35 6.06 1.76
CA PHE A 254 17.57 6.98 2.89
C PHE A 254 18.09 8.34 2.44
N ALA A 255 18.91 8.42 1.40
CA ALA A 255 19.36 9.70 0.84
C ALA A 255 18.18 10.52 0.29
N ASP A 256 17.27 9.88 -0.45
CA ASP A 256 16.08 10.50 -1.01
C ASP A 256 15.10 10.90 0.12
N SER A 257 14.93 10.05 1.14
CA SER A 257 14.11 10.40 2.31
C SER A 257 14.65 11.64 3.05
N LEU A 258 15.98 11.73 3.18
CA LEU A 258 16.67 12.88 3.79
C LEU A 258 16.50 14.16 2.96
N LEU A 259 16.67 14.06 1.65
CA LEU A 259 16.45 15.18 0.72
C LEU A 259 15.06 15.79 0.90
N LEU A 260 14.02 14.95 1.00
CA LEU A 260 12.64 15.44 1.07
C LEU A 260 12.28 16.05 2.42
N ILE A 261 12.73 15.46 3.55
CA ILE A 261 12.49 16.04 4.87
C ILE A 261 13.26 17.34 5.08
N GLU A 262 14.45 17.48 4.48
CA GLU A 262 15.23 18.72 4.51
C GLU A 262 14.49 19.85 3.77
N GLN A 263 13.99 19.58 2.57
CA GLN A 263 13.18 20.55 1.81
C GLN A 263 11.91 20.97 2.57
N LEU A 264 11.23 20.03 3.24
CA LEU A 264 10.06 20.35 4.06
C LEU A 264 10.43 21.28 5.22
N ASN A 265 11.50 20.97 5.95
CA ASN A 265 11.95 21.78 7.08
C ASN A 265 12.49 23.16 6.69
N ALA A 266 13.07 23.29 5.48
CA ALA A 266 13.54 24.55 4.92
C ALA A 266 12.41 25.45 4.37
N SER A 267 11.20 24.91 4.20
CA SER A 267 10.04 25.63 3.65
C SER A 267 9.30 26.49 4.69
N PRO A 268 8.35 27.35 4.26
CA PRO A 268 7.40 28.02 5.16
C PRO A 268 6.66 27.07 6.11
N VAL A 269 6.41 25.81 5.72
CA VAL A 269 5.76 24.83 6.61
C VAL A 269 6.66 24.50 7.81
N GLY A 270 7.96 24.30 7.57
CA GLY A 270 8.92 24.09 8.65
C GLY A 270 8.98 25.28 9.60
N ALA A 271 8.99 26.50 9.05
CA ALA A 271 8.95 27.73 9.85
C ALA A 271 7.66 27.84 10.68
N LEU A 272 6.50 27.55 10.09
CA LEU A 272 5.21 27.58 10.77
C LEU A 272 5.21 26.73 12.04
N PHE A 273 5.74 25.50 11.98
CA PHE A 273 5.80 24.63 13.15
C PHE A 273 6.76 25.17 14.22
N ARG A 274 7.95 25.60 13.83
CA ARG A 274 8.94 26.18 14.77
C ARG A 274 8.42 27.44 15.47
N ASP A 275 7.73 28.31 14.74
CA ASP A 275 7.26 29.59 15.26
C ASP A 275 5.98 29.47 16.12
N ASN A 276 5.35 28.29 16.13
CA ASN A 276 4.09 28.04 16.82
C ASN A 276 4.16 26.91 17.86
N VAL A 277 5.36 26.56 18.34
CA VAL A 277 5.53 25.64 19.47
C VAL A 277 4.70 26.12 20.68
N GLY A 278 3.96 25.18 21.28
CA GLY A 278 3.00 25.40 22.36
C GLY A 278 1.65 25.98 21.93
N ARG A 279 1.44 26.28 20.64
CA ARG A 279 0.19 26.86 20.12
C ARG A 279 -0.60 25.84 19.30
N THR A 280 -1.90 26.10 19.17
CA THR A 280 -2.78 25.35 18.28
C THR A 280 -2.63 25.86 16.85
N LEU A 281 -2.37 24.95 15.92
CA LEU A 281 -2.52 25.20 14.48
C LEU A 281 -3.76 24.47 13.97
N THR A 282 -4.53 25.12 13.12
CA THR A 282 -5.61 24.48 12.39
C THR A 282 -5.07 23.76 11.16
N GLY A 283 -5.76 22.71 10.74
CA GLY A 283 -5.47 22.03 9.48
C GLY A 283 -5.69 22.94 8.27
N ALA A 284 -6.46 24.03 8.38
CA ALA A 284 -6.61 25.01 7.31
C ALA A 284 -5.36 25.89 7.18
N GLU A 285 -4.81 26.38 8.29
CA GLU A 285 -3.56 27.17 8.30
C GLU A 285 -2.37 26.37 7.77
N ILE A 286 -2.24 25.11 8.21
CA ILE A 286 -1.17 24.22 7.72
C ILE A 286 -1.29 24.04 6.20
N ARG A 287 -2.49 23.74 5.68
CA ARG A 287 -2.71 23.55 4.24
C ARG A 287 -2.47 24.81 3.43
N ALA A 288 -2.93 25.96 3.91
CA ALA A 288 -2.65 27.24 3.27
C ALA A 288 -1.14 27.52 3.21
N THR A 289 -0.39 27.12 4.23
CA THR A 289 1.08 27.26 4.24
C THR A 289 1.75 26.29 3.25
N PHE A 290 1.20 25.09 3.06
CA PHE A 290 1.64 24.21 1.97
C PHE A 290 1.36 24.83 0.60
N ASP A 291 0.19 25.46 0.41
CA ASP A 291 -0.14 26.14 -0.85
C ASP A 291 0.81 27.32 -1.14
N GLU A 292 1.21 28.07 -0.11
CA GLU A 292 2.22 29.12 -0.21
C GLU A 292 3.61 28.55 -0.55
N ALA A 293 4.00 27.47 0.12
CA ALA A 293 5.34 26.89 0.01
C ALA A 293 5.58 26.13 -1.31
N PHE A 294 4.56 25.43 -1.80
CA PHE A 294 4.68 24.43 -2.86
C PHE A 294 3.63 24.60 -3.97
N GLY A 295 2.90 25.72 -3.97
CA GLY A 295 1.96 26.08 -5.02
C GLY A 295 0.50 25.71 -4.72
N PRO A 296 -0.47 26.39 -5.39
CA PRO A 296 -1.89 26.25 -5.06
C PRO A 296 -2.40 24.81 -5.19
N GLY A 297 -3.01 24.29 -4.11
CA GLY A 297 -3.58 22.94 -4.05
C GLY A 297 -2.64 21.90 -3.43
N ALA A 298 -1.38 22.25 -3.14
CA ALA A 298 -0.43 21.42 -2.40
C ALA A 298 -1.00 20.97 -1.03
N GLY A 299 -1.71 21.86 -0.33
CA GLY A 299 -2.32 21.56 0.96
C GLY A 299 -3.35 20.41 0.92
N GLU A 300 -4.02 20.18 -0.21
CA GLU A 300 -4.97 19.07 -0.35
C GLU A 300 -4.26 17.70 -0.48
N ARG A 301 -2.93 17.66 -0.60
CA ARG A 301 -2.11 16.41 -0.56
C ARG A 301 -1.61 16.06 0.84
N VAL A 302 -2.06 16.78 1.87
CA VAL A 302 -1.56 16.63 3.24
C VAL A 302 -2.65 16.11 4.18
N LEU A 303 -2.34 14.98 4.81
CA LEU A 303 -3.07 14.48 5.97
C LEU A 303 -2.38 14.97 7.25
N LEU A 304 -3.18 15.56 8.14
CA LEU A 304 -2.76 15.94 9.49
C LEU A 304 -3.16 14.83 10.47
N ASP A 305 -2.19 14.15 11.07
CA ASP A 305 -2.40 13.11 12.07
C ASP A 305 -2.17 13.69 13.47
N CYS A 306 -3.14 13.47 14.36
CA CYS A 306 -3.11 13.99 15.72
C CYS A 306 -3.31 12.87 16.74
N ASN A 307 -2.56 12.93 17.84
CA ASN A 307 -2.82 12.12 19.02
C ASN A 307 -3.61 12.93 20.06
N THR A 308 -4.34 12.24 20.93
CA THR A 308 -4.92 12.85 22.13
C THR A 308 -4.22 12.29 23.36
N VAL A 309 -3.54 13.15 24.11
CA VAL A 309 -2.80 12.83 25.34
C VAL A 309 -3.34 13.72 26.44
N ASP A 310 -3.81 13.14 27.54
CA ASP A 310 -4.40 13.85 28.68
C ASP A 310 -5.48 14.90 28.32
N GLY A 311 -6.28 14.58 27.30
CA GLY A 311 -7.35 15.45 26.79
C GLY A 311 -6.88 16.57 25.85
N LEU A 312 -5.57 16.73 25.66
CA LEU A 312 -4.98 17.65 24.70
C LEU A 312 -4.78 16.96 23.35
N ARG A 313 -5.16 17.62 22.27
CA ARG A 313 -4.92 17.13 20.91
C ARG A 313 -3.60 17.70 20.40
N LEU A 314 -2.62 16.83 20.20
CA LEU A 314 -1.29 17.18 19.73
C LEU A 314 -1.14 16.80 18.26
N ILE A 315 -0.55 17.67 17.45
CA ILE A 315 -0.16 17.34 16.08
C ILE A 315 1.00 16.37 16.15
N ASN A 316 0.77 15.13 15.74
CA ASN A 316 1.76 14.06 15.83
C ASN A 316 2.56 13.93 14.54
N GLU A 317 1.90 14.03 13.38
CA GLU A 317 2.53 13.73 12.10
C GLU A 317 1.83 14.41 10.92
N LEU A 318 2.61 14.81 9.93
CA LEU A 318 2.16 15.15 8.59
C LEU A 318 2.43 13.96 7.67
N ARG A 319 1.41 13.55 6.92
CA ARG A 319 1.57 12.58 5.82
C ARG A 319 1.29 13.28 4.50
N ILE A 320 2.32 13.36 3.67
CA ILE A 320 2.30 14.11 2.43
C ILE A 320 2.33 13.12 1.27
N ASN A 321 1.27 13.11 0.46
CA ASN A 321 1.25 12.30 -0.75
C ASN A 321 2.21 12.88 -1.78
N LEU A 322 3.02 12.01 -2.39
CA LEU A 322 4.02 12.35 -3.38
C LEU A 322 3.84 11.46 -4.62
N ARG A 323 4.12 12.00 -5.80
CA ARG A 323 4.18 11.23 -7.03
C ARG A 323 5.33 11.67 -7.93
N GLY A 324 6.15 10.72 -8.37
CA GLY A 324 7.22 10.93 -9.33
C GLY A 324 8.46 10.10 -9.01
N THR A 325 9.48 10.30 -9.82
CA THR A 325 10.83 9.77 -9.59
C THR A 325 11.56 10.75 -8.66
N ILE A 326 12.26 10.22 -7.65
CA ILE A 326 13.08 11.01 -6.72
C ILE A 326 14.56 10.84 -7.10
N GLU A 327 15.17 11.96 -7.44
CA GLU A 327 16.57 12.11 -7.79
C GLU A 327 17.15 13.27 -6.94
N PRO A 328 18.47 13.46 -6.86
CA PRO A 328 19.10 14.43 -5.95
C PRO A 328 18.66 15.87 -6.12
N ASP A 329 18.23 16.24 -7.32
CA ASP A 329 17.76 17.57 -7.68
C ASP A 329 16.22 17.65 -7.73
N THR A 330 15.53 16.55 -7.39
CA THR A 330 14.06 16.52 -7.35
C THR A 330 13.56 17.47 -6.28
N ARG A 331 12.63 18.35 -6.68
CA ARG A 331 11.96 19.27 -5.79
C ARG A 331 10.76 18.60 -5.15
N LEU A 332 10.60 18.79 -3.85
CA LEU A 332 9.44 18.32 -3.09
C LEU A 332 8.13 18.90 -3.68
N GLU A 333 8.17 20.14 -4.16
CA GLU A 333 7.07 20.80 -4.86
C GLU A 333 6.53 19.97 -6.04
N ASP A 334 7.41 19.55 -6.95
CA ASP A 334 7.03 18.83 -8.15
C ASP A 334 6.34 17.50 -7.80
N LEU A 335 6.84 16.82 -6.76
CA LEU A 335 6.28 15.56 -6.26
C LEU A 335 4.91 15.74 -5.61
N ILE A 336 4.73 16.79 -4.81
CA ILE A 336 3.45 17.10 -4.16
C ILE A 336 2.39 17.44 -5.21
N MET A 337 2.76 18.29 -6.17
CA MET A 337 1.82 18.78 -7.19
C MET A 337 1.40 17.68 -8.18
N ALA A 338 2.25 16.69 -8.41
CA ALA A 338 1.91 15.52 -9.21
C ALA A 338 1.07 14.46 -8.47
N ALA A 339 0.91 14.57 -7.14
CA ALA A 339 0.26 13.56 -6.32
C ALA A 339 -1.26 13.69 -6.21
N GLU A 340 -1.87 12.58 -5.83
CA GLU A 340 -3.30 12.49 -5.48
C GLU A 340 -3.58 13.20 -4.14
N GLU A 341 -4.80 13.71 -3.98
CA GLU A 341 -5.25 14.33 -2.73
C GLU A 341 -5.21 13.33 -1.56
N ALA A 342 -4.93 13.85 -0.37
CA ALA A 342 -4.90 13.09 0.86
C ALA A 342 -6.18 13.35 1.69
N PRO A 343 -6.63 12.37 2.49
CA PRO A 343 -7.64 12.63 3.50
C PRO A 343 -7.17 13.74 4.46
N ARG A 344 -8.10 14.57 4.95
CA ARG A 344 -7.71 15.74 5.76
C ARG A 344 -7.18 15.40 7.16
N GLY A 345 -7.59 14.28 7.75
CA GLY A 345 -7.22 13.95 9.13
C GLY A 345 -7.85 14.91 10.16
N CYS A 346 -7.13 15.28 11.22
CA CYS A 346 -7.66 16.16 12.27
C CYS A 346 -7.83 17.61 11.80
N SER A 347 -8.78 18.34 12.41
CA SER A 347 -9.09 19.73 12.06
C SER A 347 -8.14 20.76 12.66
N ALA A 348 -7.49 20.44 13.79
CA ALA A 348 -6.53 21.27 14.50
C ALA A 348 -5.80 20.44 15.56
N GLY A 349 -4.65 20.91 16.02
CA GLY A 349 -3.93 20.36 17.18
C GLY A 349 -2.82 21.29 17.64
N ILE A 350 -2.27 21.01 18.81
CA ILE A 350 -1.16 21.75 19.41
C ILE A 350 0.15 21.28 18.79
N VAL A 351 1.01 22.21 18.38
CA VAL A 351 2.42 21.92 18.08
C VAL A 351 3.12 21.79 19.42
N ASP A 352 3.34 20.57 19.86
CA ASP A 352 3.74 20.31 21.24
C ASP A 352 5.13 20.86 21.58
N ALA A 353 5.30 21.35 22.81
CA ALA A 353 6.62 21.77 23.28
C ALA A 353 7.37 20.55 23.82
N LYS A 354 8.71 20.60 23.84
CA LYS A 354 9.49 19.60 24.55
C LYS A 354 9.09 19.58 26.04
N GLY A 355 8.71 18.40 26.53
CA GLY A 355 8.41 18.12 27.94
C GLY A 355 9.62 18.07 28.87
#